data_AF-A0A9D4Z0J7-F1
#
_entry.id   AF-A0A9D4Z0J7-F1
#
_cell.length_a   1.000
_cell.length_b   1.000
_cell.length_c   1.000
_cell.angle_alpha   90.00
_cell.angle_beta   90.00
_cell.angle_gamma   90.00
#
_symmetry.space_group_name_H-M   'P 1'
#
loop_
_entity.id
_entity.type
_entity.pdbx_description
1 polymer ?
#
loop_
_entity_poly.entity_id
_entity_poly.type
_entity_poly.pdbx_seq_one_letter_code
_entity_poly.pdbx_strand_id
1 'polypeptide(L)'
;MKLRVTPALLQLLHDAGSDPTLPHELKAQAAAACVAGAGGSVEWGAIKAIVHHSKQQKGADAVPPLDELCRGSSIAFPQPRKREAMPPELQRRLQQLKARLEQQQYDAMVADVTQDERRAAALREGSLATYRQQISFGIHILAMMAAFYAFGHVAGMALSSNRAMHPLFGLVGMVVAMLLETVLYILRTTMPPKLHQQAARRAVAARVAAQQQRHMREAAAAGQEAGLAAAGAEGGATAWDVAASSSSGPLDSDLLPPGEQKLPEEKKDD
;
A
#
# COMPACT_ATOMS: atom_id res chain seq x y z
N MET A 1 20.68 -19.30 -32.52
CA MET A 1 19.79 -19.61 -31.36
C MET A 1 20.45 -20.72 -30.56
N LYS A 2 20.58 -20.59 -29.24
CA LYS A 2 21.19 -21.60 -28.39
C LYS A 2 20.12 -22.38 -27.64
N LEU A 3 20.20 -23.71 -27.64
CA LEU A 3 19.29 -24.61 -26.95
C LEU A 3 20.01 -25.24 -25.77
N ARG A 4 19.31 -25.39 -24.65
CA ARG A 4 19.83 -26.18 -23.53
C ARG A 4 19.89 -27.64 -23.90
N VAL A 5 20.98 -28.26 -23.48
CA VAL A 5 21.30 -29.64 -23.77
C VAL A 5 20.44 -30.56 -22.90
N THR A 6 19.66 -31.44 -23.53
CA THR A 6 18.87 -32.49 -22.89
C THR A 6 19.61 -33.84 -22.95
N PRO A 7 19.23 -34.84 -22.13
CA PRO A 7 19.88 -36.16 -22.16
C PRO A 7 19.81 -36.86 -23.53
N ALA A 8 18.71 -36.72 -24.26
CA ALA A 8 18.55 -37.27 -25.61
C ALA A 8 19.47 -36.57 -26.63
N LEU A 9 19.65 -35.24 -26.49
CA LEU A 9 20.61 -34.49 -27.31
C LEU A 9 22.06 -34.87 -26.96
N LEU A 10 22.38 -35.15 -25.69
CA LEU A 10 23.71 -35.62 -25.30
C LEU A 10 24.07 -36.95 -25.94
N GLN A 11 23.14 -37.90 -25.99
CA GLN A 11 23.35 -39.19 -26.65
C GLN A 11 23.63 -39.01 -28.13
N LEU A 12 22.82 -38.19 -28.82
CA LEU A 12 23.04 -37.89 -30.24
C LEU A 12 24.37 -37.17 -30.51
N LEU A 13 24.78 -36.25 -29.62
CA LEU A 13 26.06 -35.54 -29.74
C LEU A 13 27.25 -36.45 -29.43
N HIS A 14 27.09 -37.42 -28.54
CA HIS A 14 28.10 -38.45 -28.28
C HIS A 14 28.29 -39.35 -29.50
N ASP A 15 27.19 -39.86 -30.07
CA ASP A 15 27.22 -40.69 -31.28
C ASP A 15 27.81 -39.93 -32.48
N ALA A 16 27.46 -38.65 -32.64
CA ALA A 16 28.03 -37.78 -33.67
C ALA A 16 29.52 -37.49 -33.47
N GLY A 17 30.01 -37.51 -32.23
CA GLY A 17 31.43 -37.38 -31.91
C GLY A 17 32.24 -38.62 -32.33
N SER A 18 31.61 -39.80 -32.31
CA SER A 18 32.21 -41.07 -32.72
C SER A 18 32.14 -41.32 -34.23
N ASP A 19 31.26 -40.64 -34.97
CA ASP A 19 31.11 -40.83 -36.41
C ASP A 19 32.28 -40.20 -37.21
N PRO A 20 33.07 -40.97 -37.99
CA PRO A 20 34.24 -40.44 -38.70
C PRO A 20 33.87 -39.50 -39.86
N THR A 21 32.66 -39.59 -40.41
CA THR A 21 32.22 -38.89 -41.63
C THR A 21 31.72 -37.46 -41.42
N LEU A 22 31.58 -37.00 -40.17
CA LEU A 22 31.09 -35.66 -39.85
C LEU A 22 32.18 -34.59 -40.07
N PRO A 23 31.83 -33.38 -40.60
CA PRO A 23 32.76 -32.26 -40.66
C PRO A 23 33.40 -31.91 -39.29
N HIS A 24 34.69 -31.58 -39.30
CA HIS A 24 35.48 -31.35 -38.08
C HIS A 24 34.91 -30.23 -37.18
N GLU A 25 34.31 -29.19 -37.76
CA GLU A 25 33.68 -28.09 -37.01
C GLU A 25 32.46 -28.54 -36.20
N LEU A 26 31.63 -29.43 -36.77
CA LEU A 26 30.46 -29.98 -36.10
C LEU A 26 30.87 -30.97 -34.99
N LYS A 27 31.94 -31.74 -35.20
CA LYS A 27 32.53 -32.60 -34.15
C LYS A 27 33.05 -31.80 -32.98
N ALA A 28 33.74 -30.69 -33.24
CA ALA A 28 34.25 -29.81 -32.20
C ALA A 28 33.11 -29.19 -31.38
N GLN A 29 32.01 -28.78 -32.02
CA GLN A 29 30.83 -28.25 -31.34
C GLN A 29 30.09 -29.32 -30.54
N ALA A 30 29.99 -30.55 -31.04
CA ALA A 30 29.41 -31.69 -30.31
C ALA A 30 30.25 -32.09 -29.10
N ALA A 31 31.59 -32.15 -29.25
CA ALA A 31 32.50 -32.43 -28.15
C ALA A 31 32.43 -31.35 -27.06
N ALA A 32 32.43 -30.08 -27.44
CA ALA A 32 32.29 -28.96 -26.50
C ALA A 32 30.96 -28.99 -25.72
N ALA A 33 29.88 -29.39 -26.39
CA ALA A 33 28.58 -29.58 -25.77
C ALA A 33 28.54 -30.73 -24.76
N CYS A 34 29.15 -31.87 -25.11
CA CYS A 34 29.26 -33.03 -24.23
C CYS A 34 30.07 -32.71 -22.97
N VAL A 35 31.15 -31.92 -23.08
CA VAL A 35 31.95 -31.46 -21.94
C VAL A 35 31.15 -30.51 -21.03
N ALA A 36 30.28 -29.68 -21.60
CA ALA A 36 29.43 -28.76 -20.83
C ALA A 36 28.24 -29.45 -20.14
N GLY A 37 27.91 -30.69 -20.54
CA GLY A 37 26.88 -31.52 -19.91
C GLY A 37 25.48 -30.90 -19.91
N ALA A 38 24.67 -31.24 -18.90
CA ALA A 38 23.26 -30.80 -18.78
C ALA A 38 23.08 -29.27 -18.58
N GLY A 39 24.16 -28.52 -18.30
CA GLY A 39 24.17 -27.06 -18.23
C GLY A 39 24.62 -26.38 -19.54
N GLY A 40 25.03 -27.17 -20.53
CA GLY A 40 25.53 -26.69 -21.81
C GLY A 40 24.46 -26.08 -22.70
N SER A 41 24.91 -25.22 -23.61
CA SER A 41 24.07 -24.64 -24.65
C SER A 41 24.68 -24.90 -26.02
N VAL A 42 23.91 -25.45 -26.95
CA VAL A 42 24.36 -25.77 -28.31
C VAL A 42 23.62 -24.92 -29.32
N GLU A 43 24.29 -24.54 -30.40
CA GLU A 43 23.65 -23.81 -31.47
C GLU A 43 22.67 -24.70 -32.25
N TRP A 44 21.45 -24.21 -32.46
CA TRP A 44 20.41 -24.92 -33.21
C TRP A 44 20.82 -25.32 -34.64
N GLY A 45 21.66 -24.51 -35.30
CA GLY A 45 22.21 -24.82 -36.62
C GLY A 45 23.05 -26.10 -36.62
N ALA A 46 23.86 -26.29 -35.60
CA ALA A 46 24.73 -27.46 -35.43
C ALA A 46 23.91 -28.75 -35.25
N ILE A 47 22.88 -28.71 -34.39
CA ILE A 47 22.00 -29.87 -34.13
C ILE A 47 21.30 -30.32 -35.42
N LYS A 48 20.75 -29.37 -36.19
CA LYS A 48 20.10 -29.68 -37.48
C LYS A 48 21.06 -30.31 -38.47
N ALA A 49 22.29 -29.79 -38.57
CA ALA A 49 23.30 -30.32 -39.49
C ALA A 49 23.71 -31.76 -39.11
N ILE A 50 23.89 -32.03 -37.81
CA ILE A 50 24.22 -33.37 -37.30
C ILE A 50 23.08 -34.36 -37.55
N VAL A 51 21.84 -33.98 -37.25
CA VAL A 51 20.66 -34.84 -37.49
C VAL A 51 20.50 -35.14 -38.99
N HIS A 52 20.66 -34.14 -39.85
CA HIS A 52 20.55 -34.32 -41.30
C HIS A 52 21.64 -35.24 -41.85
N HIS A 53 22.89 -35.08 -41.41
CA HIS A 53 24.01 -35.94 -41.78
C HIS A 53 23.80 -37.38 -41.29
N SER A 54 23.34 -37.55 -40.05
CA SER A 54 23.04 -38.86 -39.48
C SER A 54 21.90 -39.57 -40.22
N LYS A 55 20.83 -38.84 -40.60
CA LYS A 55 19.74 -39.38 -41.44
C LYS A 55 20.20 -39.79 -42.84
N GLN A 56 21.14 -39.06 -43.43
CA GLN A 56 21.69 -39.40 -44.75
C GLN A 56 22.57 -40.66 -44.72
N GLN A 57 23.25 -40.93 -43.60
CA GLN A 57 24.20 -42.05 -43.47
C GLN A 57 23.54 -43.33 -42.92
N LYS A 58 22.67 -43.20 -41.91
CA LYS A 58 22.07 -44.33 -41.17
C LYS A 58 20.62 -44.63 -41.58
N GLY A 59 20.04 -43.82 -42.47
CA GLY A 59 18.65 -43.93 -42.92
C GLY A 59 17.68 -43.16 -42.03
N ALA A 60 16.50 -42.83 -42.58
CA ALA A 60 15.50 -41.99 -41.91
C ALA A 60 14.93 -42.60 -40.61
N ASP A 61 15.01 -43.91 -40.45
CA ASP A 61 14.44 -44.68 -39.33
C ASP A 61 15.40 -44.82 -38.13
N ALA A 62 16.70 -44.56 -38.33
CA ALA A 62 17.71 -44.72 -37.28
C ALA A 62 17.83 -43.52 -36.34
N VAL A 63 17.24 -42.36 -36.71
CA VAL A 63 17.35 -41.12 -35.95
C VAL A 63 15.95 -40.63 -35.57
N PRO A 64 15.65 -40.46 -34.27
CA PRO A 64 14.36 -39.95 -33.81
C PRO A 64 14.02 -38.59 -34.47
N PRO A 65 12.73 -38.26 -34.65
CA PRO A 65 12.33 -36.97 -35.18
C PRO A 65 12.85 -35.82 -34.30
N LEU A 66 13.15 -34.67 -34.93
CA LEU A 66 13.71 -33.49 -34.24
C LEU A 66 12.83 -33.00 -33.10
N ASP A 67 11.52 -33.17 -33.20
CA ASP A 67 10.56 -32.80 -32.15
C ASP A 67 10.76 -33.63 -30.86
N GLU A 68 10.99 -34.93 -30.99
CA GLU A 68 11.27 -35.81 -29.85
C GLU A 68 12.63 -35.52 -29.22
N LEU A 69 13.65 -35.24 -30.03
CA LEU A 69 14.98 -34.87 -29.55
C LEU A 69 14.99 -33.53 -28.81
N CYS A 70 14.17 -32.59 -29.26
CA CYS A 70 14.06 -31.26 -28.66
C CYS A 70 13.00 -31.18 -27.55
N ARG A 71 12.30 -32.28 -27.25
CA ARG A 71 11.26 -32.34 -26.23
C ARG A 71 11.88 -32.07 -24.86
N GLY A 72 11.44 -30.99 -24.21
CA GLY A 72 12.00 -30.52 -22.93
C GLY A 72 13.27 -29.68 -23.04
N SER A 73 13.73 -29.36 -24.26
CA SER A 73 14.80 -28.37 -24.45
C SER A 73 14.24 -26.96 -24.32
N SER A 74 14.93 -26.09 -23.57
CA SER A 74 14.59 -24.68 -23.45
C SER A 74 15.58 -23.80 -24.21
N ILE A 75 15.11 -22.66 -24.71
CA ILE A 75 15.96 -21.67 -25.37
C ILE A 75 16.85 -21.04 -24.30
N ALA A 76 18.16 -21.15 -24.48
CA ALA A 76 19.13 -20.50 -23.62
C ALA A 76 19.20 -19.01 -23.99
N PHE A 77 18.41 -18.19 -23.31
CA PHE A 77 18.50 -16.74 -23.43
C PHE A 77 19.83 -16.25 -22.84
N PRO A 78 20.53 -15.31 -23.51
CA PRO A 78 21.64 -14.62 -22.86
C PRO A 78 21.10 -13.93 -21.62
N GLN A 79 21.80 -14.05 -20.48
CA GLN A 79 21.40 -13.33 -19.28
C GLN A 79 21.29 -11.84 -19.61
N PRO A 80 20.16 -11.18 -19.26
CA PRO A 80 20.03 -9.74 -19.49
C PRO A 80 21.21 -9.04 -18.82
N ARG A 81 21.85 -8.11 -19.55
CA ARG A 81 23.03 -7.40 -19.06
C ARG A 81 22.74 -6.87 -17.66
N LYS A 82 23.54 -7.30 -16.68
CA LYS A 82 23.48 -6.79 -15.31
C LYS A 82 23.68 -5.28 -15.42
N ARG A 83 22.64 -4.51 -15.06
CA ARG A 83 22.70 -3.05 -15.18
C ARG A 83 23.97 -2.54 -14.50
N GLU A 84 24.73 -1.74 -15.22
CA GLU A 84 25.85 -0.99 -14.66
C GLU A 84 25.35 -0.20 -13.44
N ALA A 85 26.23 0.00 -12.45
CA ALA A 85 25.89 0.52 -11.13
C ALA A 85 24.84 1.66 -11.20
N MET A 86 23.87 1.60 -10.29
CA MET A 86 22.70 2.48 -10.33
C MET A 86 23.13 3.95 -10.46
N PRO A 87 22.60 4.71 -11.44
CA PRO A 87 23.10 6.06 -11.72
C PRO A 87 22.99 6.94 -10.46
N PRO A 88 23.96 7.84 -10.22
CA PRO A 88 24.05 8.60 -8.97
C PRO A 88 22.82 9.48 -8.74
N GLU A 89 22.17 9.95 -9.80
CA GLU A 89 20.90 10.70 -9.71
C GLU A 89 19.74 9.86 -9.20
N LEU A 90 19.67 8.58 -9.60
CA LEU A 90 18.64 7.65 -9.14
C LEU A 90 18.87 7.27 -7.68
N GLN A 91 20.13 7.14 -7.24
CA GLN A 91 20.47 6.93 -5.82
C GLN A 91 19.98 8.10 -4.96
N ARG A 92 20.23 9.34 -5.40
CA ARG A 92 19.75 10.55 -4.71
C ARG A 92 18.22 10.58 -4.62
N ARG A 93 17.52 10.25 -5.72
CA ARG A 93 16.05 10.18 -5.71
C ARG A 93 15.52 9.10 -4.76
N LEU A 94 16.13 7.92 -4.74
CA LEU A 94 15.73 6.87 -3.79
C LEU A 94 15.95 7.29 -2.34
N GLN A 95 17.07 7.96 -2.04
CA GLN A 95 17.33 8.49 -0.70
C GLN A 95 16.28 9.55 -0.31
N GLN A 96 15.90 10.44 -1.22
CA GLN A 96 14.83 11.42 -0.98
C GLN A 96 13.47 10.76 -0.74
N LEU A 97 13.12 9.75 -1.54
CA LEU A 97 11.87 8.99 -1.37
C LEU A 97 11.84 8.27 -0.03
N LYS A 98 12.97 7.66 0.38
CA LYS A 98 13.11 7.01 1.67
C LYS A 98 12.95 7.99 2.83
N ALA A 99 13.64 9.13 2.77
CA ALA A 99 13.53 10.17 3.79
C ALA A 99 12.10 10.71 3.93
N ARG A 100 11.36 10.88 2.82
CA ARG A 100 9.94 11.27 2.87
C ARG A 100 9.06 10.23 3.54
N LEU A 101 9.31 8.96 3.27
CA LEU A 101 8.56 7.86 3.86
C LEU A 101 8.83 7.76 5.37
N GLU A 102 10.09 7.89 5.77
CA GLU A 102 10.50 7.94 7.18
C GLU A 102 9.84 9.12 7.91
N GLN A 103 9.79 10.30 7.28
CA GLN A 103 9.11 11.46 7.85
C GLN A 103 7.60 11.22 8.01
N GLN A 104 6.94 10.61 7.01
CA GLN A 104 5.52 10.27 7.10
C GLN A 104 5.24 9.29 8.24
N GLN A 105 6.11 8.30 8.44
CA GLN A 105 5.99 7.35 9.55
C GLN A 105 6.21 8.04 10.90
N TYR A 106 7.22 8.91 10.99
CA TYR A 106 7.45 9.73 12.19
C TYR A 106 6.22 10.60 12.50
N ASP A 107 5.69 11.29 11.50
CA ASP A 107 4.52 12.14 11.64
C ASP A 107 3.29 11.35 12.09
N ALA A 108 3.14 10.10 11.62
CA ALA A 108 2.07 9.20 12.06
C ALA A 108 2.26 8.76 13.51
N MET A 109 3.49 8.43 13.93
CA MET A 109 3.78 8.07 15.33
C MET A 109 3.57 9.24 16.29
N VAL A 110 3.83 10.45 15.85
CA VAL A 110 3.72 11.69 16.66
C VAL A 110 2.36 12.36 16.47
N ALA A 111 1.48 11.81 15.63
CA ALA A 111 0.17 12.38 15.33
C ALA A 111 -0.67 12.59 16.59
N ASP A 112 -0.64 11.63 17.52
CA ASP A 112 -1.44 11.68 18.75
C ASP A 112 -0.94 12.73 19.75
N VAL A 113 0.37 12.94 19.82
CA VAL A 113 0.99 13.93 20.72
C VAL A 113 0.83 15.34 20.16
N THR A 114 0.87 15.50 18.84
CA THR A 114 0.81 16.81 18.17
C THR A 114 -0.60 17.21 17.72
N GLN A 115 -1.66 16.48 18.10
CA GLN A 115 -3.02 16.80 17.64
C GLN A 115 -3.44 18.23 18.01
N ASP A 116 -3.10 18.70 19.21
CA ASP A 116 -3.49 20.03 19.67
C ASP A 116 -2.66 21.13 18.99
N GLU A 117 -1.37 20.88 18.75
CA GLU A 117 -0.50 21.77 17.99
C GLU A 117 -0.89 21.84 16.51
N ARG A 118 -1.24 20.71 15.88
CA ARG A 118 -1.72 20.66 14.49
C ARG A 118 -3.10 21.28 14.34
N ARG A 119 -3.99 21.16 15.34
CA ARG A 119 -5.28 21.88 15.34
C ARG A 119 -5.08 23.38 15.45
N ALA A 120 -4.15 23.83 16.30
CA ALA A 120 -3.77 25.23 16.40
C ALA A 120 -3.10 25.73 15.10
N ALA A 121 -2.27 24.91 14.46
CA ALA A 121 -1.65 25.21 13.18
C ALA A 121 -2.66 25.23 12.02
N ALA A 122 -3.63 24.31 11.97
CA ALA A 122 -4.69 24.29 10.96
C ALA A 122 -5.64 25.49 11.06
N LEU A 123 -5.88 26.00 12.28
CA LEU A 123 -6.56 27.29 12.50
C LEU A 123 -5.73 28.47 11.97
N ARG A 124 -4.40 28.34 11.93
CA ARG A 124 -3.44 29.34 11.41
C ARG A 124 -3.26 29.26 9.89
N GLU A 125 -3.22 28.04 9.34
CA GLU A 125 -3.03 27.71 7.91
C GLU A 125 -4.27 27.97 7.06
N GLY A 126 -5.41 28.26 7.68
CA GLY A 126 -6.61 28.79 7.01
C GLY A 126 -6.40 30.16 6.36
N SER A 127 -5.19 30.58 6.01
CA SER A 127 -4.78 31.92 5.57
C SER A 127 -5.65 32.55 4.46
N LEU A 128 -6.21 31.73 3.55
CA LEU A 128 -7.16 32.19 2.52
C LEU A 128 -8.58 32.45 3.07
N ALA A 129 -9.04 31.63 4.02
CA ALA A 129 -10.24 31.91 4.81
C ALA A 129 -9.99 33.09 5.76
N THR A 130 -8.79 33.18 6.33
CA THR A 130 -8.34 34.24 7.23
C THR A 130 -8.36 35.59 6.55
N TYR A 131 -7.99 35.73 5.28
CA TYR A 131 -8.07 37.03 4.59
C TYR A 131 -9.53 37.52 4.45
N ARG A 132 -10.44 36.66 3.97
CA ARG A 132 -11.88 36.98 3.93
C ARG A 132 -12.46 37.20 5.32
N GLN A 133 -12.00 36.44 6.31
CA GLN A 133 -12.45 36.52 7.69
C GLN A 133 -11.88 37.76 8.40
N GLN A 134 -10.69 38.24 8.02
CA GLN A 134 -10.07 39.49 8.47
C GLN A 134 -10.80 40.70 7.87
N ILE A 135 -11.14 40.66 6.58
CA ILE A 135 -11.95 41.72 5.95
C ILE A 135 -13.34 41.76 6.59
N SER A 136 -13.99 40.60 6.75
CA SER A 136 -15.30 40.51 7.39
C SER A 136 -15.27 40.98 8.84
N PHE A 137 -14.19 40.67 9.58
CA PHE A 137 -13.99 41.14 10.95
C PHE A 137 -13.79 42.65 11.00
N GLY A 138 -12.97 43.23 10.11
CA GLY A 138 -12.79 44.68 10.02
C GLY A 138 -14.11 45.40 9.72
N ILE A 139 -14.90 44.91 8.76
CA ILE A 139 -16.22 45.47 8.44
C ILE A 139 -17.18 45.37 9.64
N HIS A 140 -17.15 44.26 10.38
CA HIS A 140 -17.95 44.09 11.59
C HIS A 140 -17.62 45.14 12.66
N ILE A 141 -16.32 45.36 12.92
CA ILE A 141 -15.85 46.36 13.89
C ILE A 141 -16.33 47.75 13.48
N LEU A 142 -16.17 48.13 12.21
CA LEU A 142 -16.65 49.43 11.71
C LEU A 142 -18.16 49.58 11.87
N ALA A 143 -18.95 48.54 11.56
CA ALA A 143 -20.40 48.56 11.71
C ALA A 143 -20.82 48.70 13.18
N MET A 144 -20.16 47.98 14.09
CA MET A 144 -20.41 48.06 15.54
C MET A 144 -20.05 49.44 16.10
N MET A 145 -18.91 50.00 15.69
CA MET A 145 -18.49 51.36 16.08
C MET A 145 -19.51 52.39 15.60
N ALA A 146 -19.96 52.31 14.34
CA ALA A 146 -20.97 53.22 13.79
C ALA A 146 -22.32 53.10 14.53
N ALA A 147 -22.75 51.88 14.83
CA ALA A 147 -24.00 51.63 15.57
C ALA A 147 -23.95 52.22 16.99
N PHE A 148 -22.86 52.00 17.72
CA PHE A 148 -22.69 52.53 19.07
C PHE A 148 -22.46 54.04 19.10
N TYR A 149 -21.83 54.61 18.07
CA TYR A 149 -21.75 56.06 17.91
C TYR A 149 -23.14 56.68 17.71
N ALA A 150 -23.93 56.12 16.79
CA ALA A 150 -25.30 56.59 16.54
C ALA A 150 -26.16 56.45 17.79
N PHE A 151 -26.07 55.30 18.48
CA PHE A 151 -26.77 55.06 19.74
C PHE A 151 -26.35 56.06 20.82
N GLY A 152 -25.03 56.27 21.02
CA GLY A 152 -24.51 57.24 21.97
C GLY A 152 -24.92 58.67 21.62
N HIS A 153 -24.94 59.03 20.34
CA HIS A 153 -25.38 60.34 19.88
C HIS A 153 -26.87 60.57 20.18
N VAL A 154 -27.74 59.59 19.88
CA VAL A 154 -29.18 59.66 20.22
C VAL A 154 -29.41 59.70 21.72
N ALA A 155 -28.67 58.90 22.49
CA ALA A 155 -28.70 58.95 23.95
C ALA A 155 -28.27 60.33 24.46
N GLY A 156 -27.24 60.94 23.86
CA GLY A 156 -26.80 62.30 24.16
C GLY A 156 -27.85 63.36 23.85
N MET A 157 -28.61 63.20 22.75
CA MET A 157 -29.76 64.05 22.42
C MET A 157 -30.88 63.95 23.46
N ALA A 158 -31.13 62.74 23.98
CA ALA A 158 -32.16 62.51 24.99
C ALA A 158 -31.74 63.01 26.39
N LEU A 159 -30.46 62.91 26.73
CA LEU A 159 -29.95 63.19 28.07
C LEU A 159 -29.49 64.64 28.28
N SER A 160 -29.12 65.35 27.20
CA SER A 160 -28.57 66.70 27.27
C SER A 160 -29.23 67.63 26.26
N SER A 161 -29.67 68.80 26.74
CA SER A 161 -30.17 69.87 25.86
C SER A 161 -29.06 70.63 25.12
N ASN A 162 -27.79 70.47 25.51
CA ASN A 162 -26.66 71.11 24.85
C ASN A 162 -26.20 70.28 23.63
N ARG A 163 -26.30 70.87 22.43
CA ARG A 163 -25.89 70.25 21.15
C ARG A 163 -24.44 69.84 21.09
N ALA A 164 -23.56 70.53 21.84
CA ALA A 164 -22.14 70.17 21.89
C ALA A 164 -21.92 68.81 22.58
N MET A 165 -22.82 68.39 23.48
CA MET A 165 -22.68 67.14 24.23
C MET A 165 -23.11 65.90 23.43
N HIS A 166 -23.95 66.07 22.40
CA HIS A 166 -24.46 64.97 21.57
C HIS A 166 -23.33 64.16 20.91
N PRO A 167 -22.36 64.77 20.19
CA PRO A 167 -21.24 64.03 19.63
C PRO A 167 -20.29 63.46 20.70
N LEU A 168 -20.18 64.09 21.87
CA LEU A 168 -19.36 63.56 22.98
C LEU A 168 -19.91 62.22 23.50
N PHE A 169 -21.22 62.09 23.68
CA PHE A 169 -21.82 60.81 24.06
C PHE A 169 -21.67 59.74 22.97
N GLY A 170 -21.72 60.14 21.69
CA GLY A 170 -21.38 59.24 20.58
C GLY A 170 -19.94 58.72 20.65
N LEU A 171 -18.98 59.59 20.98
CA LEU A 171 -17.57 59.22 21.14
C LEU A 171 -17.35 58.27 22.32
N VAL A 172 -18.00 58.53 23.47
CA VAL A 172 -18.00 57.59 24.61
C VAL A 172 -18.62 56.25 24.21
N GLY A 173 -19.70 56.26 23.44
CA GLY A 173 -20.31 55.06 22.87
C GLY A 173 -19.33 54.23 22.03
N MET A 174 -18.51 54.87 21.19
CA MET A 174 -17.45 54.18 20.43
C MET A 174 -16.38 53.55 21.33
N VAL A 175 -15.98 54.21 22.41
CA VAL A 175 -15.00 53.64 23.36
C VAL A 175 -15.56 52.38 24.03
N VAL A 176 -16.84 52.42 24.44
CA VAL A 176 -17.52 51.25 25.01
C VAL A 176 -17.65 50.11 23.99
N ALA A 177 -17.97 50.44 22.73
CA ALA A 177 -18.01 49.45 21.65
C ALA A 177 -16.66 48.77 21.46
N MET A 178 -15.56 49.54 21.51
CA MET A 178 -14.22 48.98 21.34
C MET A 178 -13.81 48.08 22.51
N LEU A 179 -14.22 48.39 23.73
CA LEU A 179 -14.05 47.51 24.89
C LEU A 179 -14.87 46.21 24.74
N LEU A 180 -16.15 46.32 24.36
CA LEU A 180 -17.01 45.15 24.14
C LEU A 180 -16.47 44.25 23.03
N GLU A 181 -16.03 44.83 21.92
CA GLU A 181 -15.42 44.11 20.81
C GLU A 181 -14.14 43.38 21.26
N THR A 182 -13.30 44.05 22.03
CA THR A 182 -12.07 43.44 22.58
C THR A 182 -12.40 42.26 23.50
N VAL A 183 -13.39 42.40 24.37
CA VAL A 183 -13.84 41.31 25.26
C VAL A 183 -14.45 40.16 24.46
N LEU A 184 -15.32 40.45 23.49
CA LEU A 184 -15.92 39.46 22.61
C LEU A 184 -14.87 38.73 21.76
N TYR A 185 -13.84 39.44 21.29
CA TYR A 185 -12.72 38.87 20.58
C TYR A 185 -11.92 37.91 21.47
N ILE A 186 -11.63 38.30 22.72
CA ILE A 186 -10.98 37.43 23.70
C ILE A 186 -11.83 36.19 23.95
N LEU A 187 -13.13 36.33 24.20
CA LEU A 187 -14.03 35.18 24.42
C LEU A 187 -14.09 34.26 23.20
N ARG A 188 -14.19 34.82 21.99
CA ARG A 188 -14.22 34.06 20.74
C ARG A 188 -12.92 33.29 20.47
N THR A 189 -11.79 33.85 20.88
CA THR A 189 -10.47 33.23 20.66
C THR A 189 -10.08 32.26 21.78
N THR A 190 -10.58 32.45 23.00
CA THR A 190 -10.26 31.60 24.16
C THR A 190 -11.23 30.45 24.37
N MET A 191 -12.48 30.55 23.91
CA MET A 191 -13.47 29.47 24.01
C MET A 191 -13.36 28.52 22.80
N PRO A 192 -12.90 27.27 22.97
CA PRO A 192 -12.98 26.28 21.90
C PRO A 192 -14.47 26.05 21.55
N PRO A 193 -14.85 25.94 20.26
CA PRO A 193 -16.24 25.75 19.84
C PRO A 193 -16.73 24.36 20.25
N LYS A 194 -17.25 24.24 21.48
CA LYS A 194 -17.72 22.98 22.08
C LYS A 194 -18.82 22.32 21.26
N LEU A 195 -19.61 23.10 20.52
CA LEU A 195 -20.79 22.62 19.80
C LEU A 195 -20.44 21.81 18.54
N HIS A 196 -19.45 22.25 17.76
CA HIS A 196 -18.98 21.49 16.59
C HIS A 196 -18.15 20.28 16.99
N GLN A 197 -17.37 20.38 18.06
CA GLN A 197 -16.64 19.24 18.61
C GLN A 197 -17.60 18.16 19.15
N GLN A 198 -18.70 18.54 19.81
CA GLN A 198 -19.71 17.58 20.27
C GLN A 198 -20.47 16.94 19.11
N ALA A 199 -20.85 17.71 18.08
CA ALA A 199 -21.50 17.17 16.89
C ALA A 199 -20.58 16.20 16.12
N ALA A 200 -19.30 16.54 15.95
CA ALA A 200 -18.31 15.67 15.34
C ALA A 200 -18.09 14.40 16.15
N ARG A 201 -17.96 14.50 17.49
CA ARG A 201 -17.85 13.33 18.38
C ARG A 201 -19.07 12.42 18.30
N ARG A 202 -20.28 12.99 18.25
CA ARG A 202 -21.53 12.22 18.07
C ARG A 202 -21.58 11.53 16.71
N ALA A 203 -21.17 12.20 15.63
CA ALA A 203 -21.13 11.61 14.30
C ALA A 203 -20.13 10.45 14.21
N VAL A 204 -18.95 10.59 14.85
CA VAL A 204 -17.95 9.51 14.93
C VAL A 204 -18.49 8.35 15.76
N ALA A 205 -19.05 8.62 16.94
CA ALA A 205 -19.64 7.59 17.78
C ALA A 205 -20.77 6.81 17.06
N ALA A 206 -21.61 7.50 16.29
CA ALA A 206 -22.66 6.86 15.50
C ALA A 206 -22.09 5.94 14.39
N ARG A 207 -21.00 6.35 13.73
CA ARG A 207 -20.32 5.52 12.72
C ARG A 207 -19.70 4.26 13.33
N VAL A 208 -19.04 4.41 14.48
CA VAL A 208 -18.45 3.28 15.21
C VAL A 208 -19.54 2.30 15.66
N ALA A 209 -20.65 2.79 16.21
CA ALA A 209 -21.77 1.94 16.62
C ALA A 209 -22.39 1.20 15.42
N ALA A 210 -22.54 1.86 14.27
CA ALA A 210 -23.05 1.23 13.06
C ALA A 210 -22.10 0.15 12.52
N GLN A 211 -20.78 0.36 12.60
CA GLN A 211 -19.79 -0.66 12.24
C GLN A 211 -19.81 -1.85 13.19
N GLN A 212 -19.89 -1.61 14.50
CA GLN A 212 -20.02 -2.69 15.49
C GLN A 212 -21.27 -3.54 15.25
N GLN A 213 -22.40 -2.93 14.92
CA GLN A 213 -23.61 -3.66 14.57
C GLN A 213 -23.46 -4.51 13.32
N ARG A 214 -22.72 -4.05 12.31
CA ARG A 214 -22.43 -4.85 11.11
C ARG A 214 -21.57 -6.06 11.46
N HIS A 215 -20.48 -5.87 12.20
CA HIS A 215 -19.64 -6.97 12.65
C HIS A 215 -20.40 -7.99 13.51
N MET A 216 -21.29 -7.54 14.41
CA MET A 216 -22.12 -8.47 15.19
C MET A 216 -23.12 -9.25 14.34
N ARG A 217 -23.70 -8.63 13.30
CA ARG A 217 -24.60 -9.32 12.37
C ARG A 217 -23.86 -10.34 11.50
N GLU A 218 -22.67 -9.98 11.01
CA GLU A 218 -21.81 -10.87 10.24
C GLU A 218 -21.35 -12.06 11.10
N ALA A 219 -20.96 -11.82 12.36
CA ALA A 219 -20.60 -12.88 13.30
C ALA A 219 -21.78 -13.80 13.65
N ALA A 220 -22.98 -13.24 13.82
CA ALA A 220 -24.19 -14.03 14.05
C ALA A 220 -24.58 -14.88 12.82
N ALA A 221 -24.48 -14.31 11.62
CA ALA A 221 -24.74 -15.04 10.38
C ALA A 221 -23.74 -16.18 10.15
N ALA A 222 -22.44 -15.93 10.39
CA ALA A 222 -21.40 -16.95 10.30
C ALA A 222 -21.60 -18.09 11.32
N GLY A 223 -22.05 -17.78 12.54
CA GLY A 223 -22.40 -18.78 13.55
C GLY A 223 -23.61 -19.64 13.17
N GLN A 224 -24.58 -19.07 12.45
CA GLN A 224 -25.80 -19.77 12.03
C GLN A 224 -25.54 -20.70 10.85
N GLU A 225 -24.65 -20.33 9.92
CA GLU A 225 -24.18 -21.24 8.86
C GLU A 225 -23.37 -22.41 9.43
N ALA A 226 -22.51 -22.17 10.43
CA ALA A 226 -21.80 -23.23 11.14
C ALA A 226 -22.75 -24.17 11.91
N GLY A 227 -23.82 -23.62 12.50
CA GLY A 227 -24.86 -24.40 13.19
C GLY A 227 -25.72 -25.24 12.24
N LEU A 228 -26.08 -24.72 11.07
CA LEU A 228 -26.79 -25.50 10.04
C LEU A 228 -25.92 -26.58 9.40
N ALA A 229 -24.62 -26.33 9.22
CA ALA A 229 -23.68 -27.34 8.75
C ALA A 229 -23.51 -28.49 9.76
N ALA A 230 -23.53 -28.19 11.06
CA ALA A 230 -23.52 -29.21 12.11
C ALA A 230 -24.84 -29.99 12.20
N ALA A 231 -25.99 -29.31 12.09
CA ALA A 231 -27.31 -29.98 12.09
C ALA A 231 -27.58 -30.81 10.82
N GLY A 232 -26.95 -30.47 9.69
CA GLY A 232 -27.00 -31.25 8.45
C GLY A 232 -26.14 -32.53 8.49
N ALA A 233 -25.24 -32.68 9.46
CA ALA A 233 -24.37 -33.84 9.58
C ALA A 233 -24.94 -34.98 10.45
N GLU A 234 -26.01 -34.75 11.22
CA GLU A 234 -26.62 -35.79 12.07
C GLU A 234 -27.71 -36.63 11.37
N GLY A 235 -27.95 -36.41 10.07
CA GLY A 235 -29.02 -37.05 9.30
C GLY A 235 -28.63 -38.30 8.49
N GLY A 236 -27.40 -38.81 8.57
CA GLY A 236 -27.03 -39.99 7.77
C GLY A 236 -25.66 -40.56 8.06
N ALA A 237 -25.61 -41.60 8.90
CA ALA A 237 -24.64 -42.69 8.78
C ALA A 237 -25.05 -43.83 9.72
N THR A 238 -25.77 -44.82 9.17
CA THR A 238 -25.72 -46.18 9.70
C THR A 238 -24.32 -46.73 9.50
N ALA A 239 -23.74 -47.19 10.61
CA ALA A 239 -22.86 -48.34 10.76
C ALA A 239 -21.92 -48.67 9.58
N TRP A 240 -20.61 -48.68 9.84
CA TRP A 240 -19.74 -49.86 9.81
C TRP A 240 -18.41 -49.50 10.49
N ASP A 241 -18.28 -50.00 11.71
CA ASP A 241 -17.20 -50.84 12.23
C ASP A 241 -15.70 -50.50 12.12
N VAL A 242 -15.04 -50.89 13.21
CA VAL A 242 -13.63 -51.32 13.37
C VAL A 242 -12.57 -50.27 13.75
N ALA A 243 -12.48 -50.11 15.08
CA ALA A 243 -11.36 -50.54 15.92
C ALA A 243 -10.04 -49.74 16.02
N ALA A 244 -9.58 -49.73 17.29
CA ALA A 244 -8.22 -49.58 17.80
C ALA A 244 -7.64 -48.15 17.72
N SER A 245 -7.00 -47.59 18.75
CA SER A 245 -6.58 -48.11 20.05
C SER A 245 -6.09 -46.93 20.90
N SER A 246 -6.41 -47.00 22.20
CA SER A 246 -5.70 -46.45 23.36
C SER A 246 -4.41 -45.64 23.16
N SER A 247 -4.31 -44.48 23.81
CA SER A 247 -3.52 -44.35 25.06
C SER A 247 -3.50 -42.91 25.62
N SER A 248 -3.83 -42.80 26.91
CA SER A 248 -3.26 -41.90 27.95
C SER A 248 -3.10 -40.39 27.70
N GLY A 249 -3.77 -39.59 28.55
CA GLY A 249 -3.37 -38.20 28.88
C GLY A 249 -2.06 -38.15 29.71
N PRO A 250 -1.70 -37.05 30.42
CA PRO A 250 -2.49 -35.87 30.79
C PRO A 250 -1.79 -34.49 30.59
N LEU A 251 -2.50 -33.42 30.98
CA LEU A 251 -2.05 -32.08 31.42
C LEU A 251 -0.55 -31.73 31.30
N ASP A 252 -0.21 -30.64 30.61
CA ASP A 252 0.32 -29.45 31.31
C ASP A 252 0.45 -28.20 30.41
N SER A 253 0.47 -27.08 31.11
CA SER A 253 0.84 -25.71 30.73
C SER A 253 2.12 -25.58 29.88
N ASP A 254 2.11 -24.60 28.96
CA ASP A 254 3.18 -23.61 28.70
C ASP A 254 2.89 -22.94 27.33
N LEU A 255 2.46 -21.68 27.26
CA LEU A 255 3.34 -20.50 27.22
C LEU A 255 4.64 -20.72 26.42
N LEU A 256 4.54 -20.71 25.09
CA LEU A 256 5.51 -20.11 24.14
C LEU A 256 4.98 -20.24 22.70
N PRO A 257 4.97 -19.18 21.87
CA PRO A 257 4.80 -19.34 20.43
C PRO A 257 6.12 -19.83 19.77
N PRO A 258 6.03 -20.67 18.71
CA PRO A 258 7.18 -21.14 17.95
C PRO A 258 7.71 -20.06 17.01
N GLY A 259 9.00 -20.16 16.74
CA GLY A 259 9.75 -19.27 15.87
C GLY A 259 9.34 -19.30 14.38
N GLU A 260 9.93 -18.32 13.69
CA GLU A 260 10.26 -18.28 12.27
C GLU A 260 9.28 -18.96 11.30
N GLN A 261 8.38 -18.15 10.74
CA GLN A 261 7.86 -18.40 9.41
C GLN A 261 8.36 -17.33 8.43
N LYS A 262 9.33 -17.78 7.64
CA LYS A 262 9.70 -17.39 6.28
C LYS A 262 8.56 -16.63 5.56
N LEU A 263 8.84 -15.39 5.14
CA LEU A 263 7.97 -14.66 4.22
C LEU A 263 7.90 -15.36 2.85
N PRO A 264 6.73 -15.35 2.18
CA PRO A 264 6.60 -15.77 0.79
C PRO A 264 7.19 -14.71 -0.14
N GLU A 265 8.02 -15.18 -1.08
CA GLU A 265 8.29 -14.49 -2.35
C GLU A 265 7.00 -14.35 -3.18
N GLU A 266 7.11 -13.55 -4.24
CA GLU A 266 6.07 -13.19 -5.24
C GLU A 266 5.20 -12.01 -4.79
N LYS A 267 4.96 -10.96 -5.59
CA LYS A 267 4.97 -10.82 -7.04
C LYS A 267 4.97 -9.31 -7.31
N LYS A 268 5.79 -8.82 -8.24
CA LYS A 268 5.69 -7.44 -8.69
C LYS A 268 5.46 -7.44 -10.20
N ASP A 269 4.18 -7.38 -10.53
CA ASP A 269 3.68 -6.96 -11.82
C ASP A 269 3.86 -5.44 -11.95
N ASP A 270 4.23 -5.06 -13.18
CA ASP A 270 4.25 -3.76 -13.86
C ASP A 270 5.22 -2.64 -13.41
#